data_AF-A0A098G579-F1
#
_entry.id   AF-A0A098G579-F1
#
_cell.length_a   1.000
_cell.length_b   1.000
_cell.length_c   1.000
_cell.angle_alpha   90.00
_cell.angle_beta   90.00
_cell.angle_gamma   90.00
#
_symmetry.space_group_name_H-M   'P 1'
#
loop_
_entity.id
_entity.type
_entity.pdbx_description
1 polymer ?
#
loop_
_entity_poly.entity_id
_entity_poly.type
_entity_poly.pdbx_seq_one_letter_code
_entity_poly.pdbx_strand_id
1 'polypeptide(L)'
;MSNGTAPKLTMTSDMVHNHNCHAYLLQLKPFINQHILDLNQSFLDQITQLDEEYNEGFPYGNLYSNAISALEDQLDLLYACANAEQTEALDDLVFIIYHNNSRILEQTEWINQIGSQTRPIQVDTSKRIEHELEDNDQLINKISPNTTSQVFNRIGSVFSANFKPQLATNLPSLKNYSYRENVNPTEYRFGTQAQRHEGAVRISPLFKRWLLINARQCSPSQSIAYIYFNNLGLDRSHFDIAGSKERNLSLTLHELEHDSSLKIAVITLPAYQSLMDESHYNKTEDHLSYTAVFKELIEVAEGKGHESDIADFWISKEIRKQLFGNDKEQFIIFSKLLTNSFKEYGVNPSDTLSTAQKQAIWLHFTKFELTNYIINTLNPRGYNFSCKDAIDRGALSSAYYNLMNSFKLQQPIQREEFERALDAAAAHVKGRGMNFHRNIIWNALDSYVNANYETLITDDKKSWLIFWRDMNCPHSRVPQLLEIRINQLQMQLDSLSPQNLALQKTGNKLLKAIKEQHEAQINGQRLLLELVARTSQLLTIHSPSQATIQAYENLAEELQLNHPMLHIIAGIAKVFLGILLFLPSFGYSKSLINSGISTYKTGFFASQRAQLNEDIIEFSSTYICTPVA
;
A
#
# COMPACT_ATOMS: atom_id res chain seq x y z
N MET A 1 15.38 -19.32 36.27
CA MET A 1 14.85 -18.01 36.69
C MET A 1 13.76 -17.65 35.68
N SER A 2 12.51 -17.52 36.13
CA SER A 2 11.38 -17.24 35.25
C SER A 2 11.46 -15.80 34.78
N ASN A 3 11.68 -15.59 33.48
CA ASN A 3 11.50 -14.29 32.85
C ASN A 3 10.00 -13.97 32.85
N GLY A 4 9.54 -13.31 33.90
CA GLY A 4 8.23 -12.68 33.91
C GLY A 4 8.26 -11.52 32.92
N THR A 5 7.85 -11.78 31.67
CA THR A 5 7.49 -10.71 30.75
C THR A 5 6.28 -10.01 31.32
N ALA A 6 6.40 -8.71 31.62
CA ALA A 6 5.26 -7.85 31.90
C ALA A 6 4.18 -8.08 30.84
N PRO A 7 2.88 -8.10 31.20
CA PRO A 7 1.82 -8.30 30.22
C PRO A 7 1.96 -7.22 29.14
N LYS A 8 2.28 -7.65 27.92
CA LYS A 8 2.29 -6.79 26.73
C LYS A 8 0.85 -6.30 26.60
N LEU A 9 0.59 -5.04 26.97
CA LEU A 9 -0.71 -4.38 26.76
C LEU A 9 -1.07 -4.60 25.29
N THR A 10 -2.02 -5.49 25.05
CA THR A 10 -2.32 -6.00 23.71
C THR A 10 -3.24 -4.99 23.06
N MET A 11 -2.74 -4.28 22.05
CA MET A 11 -3.47 -3.23 21.35
C MET A 11 -4.52 -3.87 20.44
N THR A 12 -5.79 -3.87 20.82
CA THR A 12 -6.87 -4.45 20.00
C THR A 12 -7.31 -3.49 18.88
N SER A 13 -7.94 -4.00 17.83
CA SER A 13 -8.48 -3.16 16.75
C SER A 13 -9.55 -2.19 17.26
N ASP A 14 -10.37 -2.62 18.23
CA ASP A 14 -11.37 -1.75 18.86
C ASP A 14 -10.74 -0.61 19.67
N MET A 15 -9.69 -0.89 20.45
CA MET A 15 -8.97 0.15 21.20
C MET A 15 -8.34 1.20 20.27
N VAL A 16 -7.70 0.75 19.18
CA VAL A 16 -7.12 1.65 18.16
C VAL A 16 -8.21 2.50 17.51
N HIS A 17 -9.33 1.89 17.12
CA HIS A 17 -10.45 2.62 16.54
C HIS A 17 -11.02 3.65 17.51
N ASN A 18 -11.20 3.28 18.78
CA ASN A 18 -11.73 4.15 19.82
C ASN A 18 -10.82 5.36 20.06
N HIS A 19 -9.51 5.12 20.17
CA HIS A 19 -8.51 6.17 20.33
C HIS A 19 -8.47 7.12 19.13
N ASN A 20 -8.49 6.58 17.92
CA ASN A 20 -8.53 7.40 16.70
C ASN A 20 -9.81 8.25 16.61
N CYS A 21 -10.96 7.71 17.03
CA CYS A 21 -12.22 8.45 17.09
C CYS A 21 -12.16 9.59 18.11
N HIS A 22 -11.56 9.38 19.29
CA HIS A 22 -11.34 10.45 20.27
C HIS A 22 -10.48 11.58 19.70
N ALA A 23 -9.31 11.25 19.13
CA ALA A 23 -8.43 12.23 18.49
C ALA A 23 -9.12 13.01 17.36
N TYR A 24 -9.92 12.31 16.54
CA TYR A 24 -10.69 12.93 15.47
C TYR A 24 -11.79 13.87 16.02
N LEU A 25 -12.54 13.45 17.04
CA LEU A 25 -13.62 14.24 17.64
C LEU A 25 -13.10 15.48 18.37
N LEU A 26 -11.92 15.40 19.00
CA LEU A 26 -11.26 16.56 19.61
C LEU A 26 -10.95 17.66 18.59
N GLN A 27 -10.63 17.30 17.34
CA GLN A 27 -10.43 18.27 16.26
C GLN A 27 -11.75 18.92 15.79
N LEU A 28 -12.88 18.22 15.93
CA LEU A 28 -14.20 18.79 15.60
C LEU A 28 -14.72 19.71 16.69
N LYS A 29 -14.42 19.42 17.96
CA LYS A 29 -14.94 20.12 19.14
C LYS A 29 -14.91 21.66 19.03
N PRO A 30 -13.81 22.33 18.58
CA PRO A 30 -13.77 23.79 18.47
C PRO A 30 -14.78 24.40 17.49
N PHE A 31 -15.29 23.61 16.55
CA PHE A 31 -16.22 24.05 15.51
C PHE A 31 -17.69 23.83 15.90
N ILE A 32 -17.95 23.25 17.06
CA ILE A 32 -19.30 23.06 17.61
C ILE A 32 -19.55 24.20 18.62
N ASN A 33 -19.80 25.39 18.10
CA ASN A 33 -20.05 26.60 18.89
C ASN A 33 -21.56 26.83 19.13
N GLN A 34 -21.90 27.90 19.87
CA GLN A 34 -23.29 28.20 20.22
C GLN A 34 -24.21 28.34 18.99
N HIS A 35 -23.72 28.87 17.87
CA HIS A 35 -24.52 29.00 16.64
C HIS A 35 -24.97 27.62 16.11
N ILE A 36 -24.11 26.59 16.23
CA ILE A 36 -24.45 25.21 15.89
C ILE A 36 -25.42 24.61 16.91
N LEU A 37 -25.17 24.82 18.20
CA LEU A 37 -26.02 24.28 19.28
C LEU A 37 -27.45 24.85 19.24
N ASP A 38 -27.59 26.12 18.85
CA ASP A 38 -28.88 26.80 18.69
C ASP A 38 -29.75 26.22 17.56
N LEU A 39 -29.17 25.40 16.67
CA LEU A 39 -29.93 24.59 15.70
C LEU A 39 -30.56 23.34 16.36
N ASN A 40 -30.55 23.25 17.70
CA ASN A 40 -31.11 22.18 18.52
C ASN A 40 -30.50 20.80 18.22
N GLN A 41 -29.16 20.76 18.16
CA GLN A 41 -28.40 19.59 17.73
C GLN A 41 -27.89 18.78 18.92
N SER A 42 -28.82 18.17 19.67
CA SER A 42 -28.52 17.42 20.90
C SER A 42 -27.55 16.25 20.72
N PHE A 43 -27.34 15.78 19.49
CA PHE A 43 -26.35 14.74 19.19
C PHE A 43 -24.90 15.28 19.15
N LEU A 44 -24.70 16.59 19.03
CA LEU A 44 -23.38 17.23 19.07
C LEU A 44 -22.97 17.66 20.49
N ASP A 45 -23.92 17.75 21.43
CA ASP A 45 -23.67 18.13 22.83
C ASP A 45 -22.64 17.22 23.52
N GLN A 46 -22.64 15.93 23.18
CA GLN A 46 -21.67 14.98 23.75
C GLN A 46 -20.24 15.26 23.26
N ILE A 47 -20.06 15.86 22.07
CA ILE A 47 -18.73 16.20 21.55
C ILE A 47 -18.16 17.43 22.28
N THR A 48 -19.01 18.40 22.65
CA THR A 48 -18.56 19.60 23.38
C THR A 48 -18.11 19.28 24.81
N GLN A 49 -18.62 18.19 25.37
CA GLN A 49 -18.30 17.68 26.71
C GLN A 49 -17.08 16.74 26.73
N LEU A 50 -16.43 16.46 25.58
CA LEU A 50 -15.28 15.56 25.56
C LEU A 50 -14.09 16.13 26.32
N ASP A 51 -13.49 15.31 27.17
CA ASP A 51 -12.23 15.59 27.83
C ASP A 51 -11.05 15.49 26.84
N GLU A 52 -10.01 16.30 27.06
CA GLU A 52 -8.76 16.21 26.30
C GLU A 52 -8.03 14.89 26.56
N GLU A 53 -8.18 14.33 27.76
CA GLU A 53 -7.63 13.02 28.12
C GLU A 53 -8.51 11.89 27.57
N TYR A 54 -7.86 10.86 27.01
CA TYR A 54 -8.54 9.68 26.47
C TYR A 54 -9.05 8.77 27.58
N ASN A 55 -10.36 8.46 27.57
CA ASN A 55 -10.97 7.49 28.48
C ASN A 55 -11.27 6.16 27.77
N GLU A 56 -10.53 5.11 28.11
CA GLU A 56 -10.70 3.78 27.50
C GLU A 56 -12.10 3.18 27.69
N GLY A 57 -12.84 3.55 28.73
CA GLY A 57 -14.19 3.04 28.99
C GLY A 57 -15.29 3.75 28.19
N PHE A 58 -14.98 4.83 27.46
CA PHE A 58 -15.95 5.60 26.70
C PHE A 58 -15.97 5.18 25.22
N PRO A 59 -17.15 4.93 24.61
CA PRO A 59 -17.25 4.45 23.23
C PRO A 59 -17.25 5.59 22.19
N TYR A 60 -16.09 6.20 21.97
CA TYR A 60 -15.90 7.29 21.01
C TYR A 60 -16.26 6.90 19.56
N GLY A 61 -16.07 5.63 19.17
CA GLY A 61 -16.47 5.14 17.84
C GLY A 61 -17.99 5.18 17.63
N ASN A 62 -18.75 4.86 18.68
CA ASN A 62 -20.21 5.02 18.65
C ASN A 62 -20.61 6.50 18.57
N LEU A 63 -19.95 7.36 19.34
CA LEU A 63 -20.21 8.81 19.33
C LEU A 63 -19.95 9.41 17.94
N TYR A 64 -18.80 9.10 17.33
CA TYR A 64 -18.47 9.52 15.97
C TYR A 64 -19.55 9.07 14.97
N SER A 65 -19.86 7.77 14.93
CA SER A 65 -20.78 7.21 13.95
C SER A 65 -22.18 7.83 14.07
N ASN A 66 -22.66 8.00 15.30
CA ASN A 66 -23.96 8.62 15.58
C ASN A 66 -23.98 10.10 15.16
N ALA A 67 -22.95 10.86 15.52
CA ALA A 67 -22.89 12.29 15.23
C ALA A 67 -22.82 12.58 13.73
N ILE A 68 -21.94 11.88 13.00
CA ILE A 68 -21.80 12.09 11.55
C ILE A 68 -23.05 11.60 10.79
N SER A 69 -23.66 10.48 11.21
CA SER A 69 -24.91 10.02 10.60
C SER A 69 -26.04 11.01 10.81
N ALA A 70 -26.23 11.48 12.05
CA ALA A 70 -27.28 12.44 12.37
C ALA A 70 -27.09 13.77 11.62
N LEU A 71 -25.84 14.24 11.53
CA LEU A 71 -25.50 15.43 10.75
C LEU A 71 -25.80 15.26 9.25
N GLU A 72 -25.43 14.12 8.64
CA GLU A 72 -25.73 13.87 7.23
C GLU A 72 -27.24 13.82 6.98
N ASP A 73 -27.99 13.13 7.83
CA ASP A 73 -29.43 12.91 7.65
C ASP A 73 -30.25 14.21 7.86
N GLN A 74 -29.74 15.18 8.62
CA GLN A 74 -30.40 16.46 8.89
C GLN A 74 -29.84 17.64 8.08
N LEU A 75 -28.77 17.45 7.31
CA LEU A 75 -27.98 18.54 6.71
C LEU A 75 -28.83 19.56 5.94
N ASP A 76 -29.72 19.10 5.07
CA ASP A 76 -30.55 19.96 4.23
C ASP A 76 -31.53 20.80 5.07
N LEU A 77 -32.09 20.21 6.14
CA LEU A 77 -32.98 20.91 7.07
C LEU A 77 -32.21 21.99 7.84
N LEU A 78 -30.98 21.69 8.27
CA LEU A 78 -30.13 22.65 8.98
C LEU A 78 -29.80 23.86 8.13
N TYR A 79 -29.42 23.67 6.86
CA TYR A 79 -29.19 24.80 5.96
C TYR A 79 -30.46 25.57 5.60
N ALA A 80 -31.63 24.92 5.60
CA ALA A 80 -32.90 25.59 5.31
C ALA A 80 -33.36 26.52 6.44
N CYS A 81 -33.00 26.23 7.70
CA CYS A 81 -33.38 27.04 8.86
C CYS A 81 -32.25 27.94 9.39
N ALA A 82 -31.00 27.72 8.98
CA ALA A 82 -29.85 28.50 9.41
C ALA A 82 -29.90 29.96 8.90
N ASN A 83 -29.57 30.90 9.79
CA ASN A 83 -29.24 32.26 9.41
C ASN A 83 -27.81 32.34 8.82
N ALA A 84 -27.33 33.53 8.46
CA ALA A 84 -26.01 33.71 7.84
C ALA A 84 -24.84 33.24 8.74
N GLU A 85 -24.85 33.61 10.02
CA GLU A 85 -23.80 33.22 10.99
C GLU A 85 -23.82 31.71 11.25
N GLN A 86 -25.01 31.12 11.36
CA GLN A 86 -25.19 29.68 11.52
C GLN A 86 -24.75 28.91 10.26
N THR A 87 -24.99 29.48 9.08
CA THR A 87 -24.54 28.91 7.81
C THR A 87 -23.02 28.89 7.72
N GLU A 88 -22.35 29.96 8.14
CA GLU A 88 -20.90 30.03 8.19
C GLU A 88 -20.31 29.02 9.18
N ALA A 89 -20.86 28.97 10.40
CA ALA A 89 -20.44 27.97 11.39
C ALA A 89 -20.65 26.53 10.91
N LEU A 90 -21.76 26.26 10.19
CA LEU A 90 -22.04 24.94 9.63
C LEU A 90 -21.12 24.60 8.46
N ASP A 91 -20.75 25.60 7.65
CA ASP A 91 -19.74 25.46 6.60
C ASP A 91 -18.38 25.10 7.20
N ASP A 92 -17.97 25.78 8.27
CA ASP A 92 -16.71 25.48 8.97
C ASP A 92 -16.72 24.06 9.56
N LEU A 93 -17.83 23.66 10.20
CA LEU A 93 -17.99 22.30 10.73
C LEU A 93 -17.92 21.23 9.63
N VAL A 94 -18.61 21.44 8.50
CA VAL A 94 -18.57 20.53 7.34
C VAL A 94 -17.17 20.50 6.73
N PHE A 95 -16.48 21.64 6.69
CA PHE A 95 -15.11 21.73 6.20
C PHE A 95 -14.15 20.88 7.03
N ILE A 96 -14.17 21.03 8.36
CA ILE A 96 -13.24 20.32 9.25
C ILE A 96 -13.47 18.80 9.31
N ILE A 97 -14.69 18.31 9.01
CA ILE A 97 -14.96 16.86 8.90
C ILE A 97 -13.98 16.22 7.90
N TYR A 98 -13.79 16.80 6.73
CA TYR A 98 -12.86 16.25 5.74
C TYR A 98 -11.44 16.79 5.91
N HIS A 99 -11.28 18.02 6.41
CA HIS A 99 -9.98 18.67 6.64
C HIS A 99 -9.36 18.32 8.01
N ASN A 100 -9.78 17.21 8.61
CA ASN A 100 -9.33 16.79 9.94
C ASN A 100 -7.84 16.39 9.92
N ASN A 101 -7.02 17.10 10.69
CA ASN A 101 -5.59 16.82 10.83
C ASN A 101 -5.23 16.20 12.20
N SER A 102 -6.00 15.20 12.63
CA SER A 102 -5.74 14.42 13.85
C SER A 102 -4.44 13.60 13.81
N ARG A 103 -3.79 13.48 12.65
CA ARG A 103 -2.55 12.71 12.42
C ARG A 103 -2.65 11.24 12.83
N ILE A 104 -3.85 10.67 12.81
CA ILE A 104 -4.10 9.28 13.19
C ILE A 104 -3.26 8.29 12.37
N LEU A 105 -3.04 8.55 11.07
CA LEU A 105 -2.30 7.64 10.19
C LEU A 105 -0.79 7.65 10.48
N GLU A 106 -0.28 8.73 11.06
CA GLU A 106 1.12 8.92 11.41
C GLU A 106 1.44 8.34 12.79
N GLN A 107 0.46 8.29 13.69
CA GLN A 107 0.54 7.73 15.05
C GLN A 107 0.45 6.19 15.07
N THR A 108 1.13 5.52 14.14
CA THR A 108 1.12 4.04 14.01
C THR A 108 2.52 3.46 14.03
N GLU A 109 3.36 3.89 14.98
CA GLU A 109 4.76 3.44 15.09
C GLU A 109 4.89 1.91 15.25
N TRP A 110 3.88 1.27 15.82
CA TRP A 110 3.80 -0.19 15.93
C TRP A 110 3.79 -0.90 14.56
N ILE A 111 3.31 -0.25 13.48
CA ILE A 111 3.42 -0.78 12.12
C ILE A 111 4.88 -0.84 11.69
N ASN A 112 5.67 0.18 12.00
CA ASN A 112 7.11 0.19 11.71
C ASN A 112 7.84 -0.91 12.50
N GLN A 113 7.38 -1.22 13.73
CA GLN A 113 7.93 -2.33 14.50
C GLN A 113 7.68 -3.67 13.79
N ILE A 114 6.47 -3.90 13.25
CA ILE A 114 6.18 -5.07 12.41
C ILE A 114 7.04 -5.06 11.13
N GLY A 115 7.14 -3.91 10.47
CA GLY A 115 7.92 -3.68 9.24
C GLY A 115 9.42 -3.98 9.43
N SER A 116 10.02 -3.49 10.51
CA SER A 116 11.43 -3.75 10.87
C SER A 116 11.74 -5.23 11.10
N GLN A 117 10.73 -6.00 11.52
CA GLN A 117 10.82 -7.44 11.71
C GLN A 117 10.44 -8.22 10.46
N THR A 118 9.96 -7.57 9.39
CA THR A 118 9.54 -8.23 8.15
C THR A 118 10.73 -8.89 7.45
N ARG A 119 10.54 -10.13 7.00
CA ARG A 119 11.59 -10.96 6.40
C ARG A 119 11.04 -11.74 5.20
N PRO A 120 11.88 -12.14 4.24
CA PRO A 120 11.43 -12.93 3.09
C PRO A 120 10.80 -14.27 3.49
N ILE A 121 11.16 -14.82 4.65
CA ILE A 121 10.61 -16.08 5.19
C ILE A 121 9.22 -15.91 5.81
N GLN A 122 8.88 -14.70 6.25
CA GLN A 122 7.67 -14.46 7.05
C GLN A 122 6.41 -14.43 6.20
N VAL A 123 5.33 -14.82 6.85
CA VAL A 123 3.99 -14.85 6.28
C VAL A 123 3.44 -13.44 6.29
N ASP A 124 3.15 -12.90 5.10
CA ASP A 124 2.24 -11.80 4.80
C ASP A 124 2.07 -10.73 5.92
N THR A 125 2.70 -9.56 5.75
CA THR A 125 2.59 -8.41 6.67
C THR A 125 1.14 -8.07 7.02
N SER A 126 0.19 -8.27 6.10
CA SER A 126 -1.24 -8.08 6.38
C SER A 126 -1.73 -8.92 7.55
N LYS A 127 -1.34 -10.20 7.59
CA LYS A 127 -1.74 -11.14 8.63
C LYS A 127 -1.02 -10.90 9.95
N ARG A 128 0.22 -10.39 9.90
CA ARG A 128 0.94 -9.99 11.12
C ARG A 128 0.24 -8.81 11.81
N ILE A 129 -0.17 -7.82 11.03
CA ILE A 129 -0.98 -6.70 11.54
C ILE A 129 -2.32 -7.21 12.08
N GLU A 130 -2.99 -8.10 11.36
CA GLU A 130 -4.26 -8.70 11.81
C GLU A 130 -4.13 -9.43 13.15
N HIS A 131 -3.04 -10.17 13.35
CA HIS A 131 -2.77 -10.86 14.60
C HIS A 131 -2.43 -9.90 15.75
N GLU A 132 -1.65 -8.84 15.51
CA GLU A 132 -1.34 -7.85 16.55
C GLU A 132 -2.58 -7.03 16.97
N LEU A 133 -3.58 -6.89 16.08
CA LEU A 133 -4.82 -6.15 16.32
C LEU A 133 -6.02 -7.03 16.68
N GLU A 134 -5.82 -8.29 17.05
CA GLU A 134 -6.92 -9.20 17.38
C GLU A 134 -7.79 -8.62 18.52
N ASP A 135 -9.12 -8.72 18.37
CA ASP A 135 -10.05 -8.20 19.37
C ASP A 135 -10.30 -9.25 20.47
N ASN A 136 -10.50 -8.77 21.70
CA ASN A 136 -10.95 -9.60 22.81
C ASN A 136 -12.49 -9.66 22.85
N ASP A 137 -13.05 -10.55 23.68
CA ASP A 137 -14.51 -10.72 23.83
C ASP A 137 -15.24 -9.46 24.35
N GLN A 138 -14.52 -8.49 24.91
CA GLN A 138 -15.06 -7.24 25.43
C GLN A 138 -14.77 -6.09 24.47
N LEU A 139 -15.74 -5.78 23.61
CA LEU A 139 -15.73 -4.59 22.76
C LEU A 139 -16.38 -3.40 23.48
N ILE A 140 -15.78 -2.23 23.37
CA ILE A 140 -16.32 -0.97 23.86
C ILE A 140 -17.24 -0.37 22.79
N ASN A 141 -16.84 -0.40 21.51
CA ASN A 141 -17.68 0.07 20.42
C ASN A 141 -18.61 -1.04 19.89
N LYS A 142 -19.74 -0.63 19.30
CA LYS A 142 -20.66 -1.57 18.63
C LYS A 142 -20.04 -2.21 17.39
N ILE A 143 -19.13 -1.50 16.74
CA ILE A 143 -18.44 -1.92 15.53
C ILE A 143 -16.95 -1.67 15.74
N SER A 144 -16.15 -2.70 15.47
CA SER A 144 -14.69 -2.64 15.44
C SER A 144 -14.17 -2.86 14.01
N PRO A 145 -12.91 -2.51 13.73
CA PRO A 145 -12.27 -2.83 12.45
C PRO A 145 -12.28 -4.32 12.12
N ASN A 146 -11.98 -5.21 13.08
CA ASN A 146 -12.02 -6.66 12.86
C ASN A 146 -13.43 -7.18 12.58
N THR A 147 -14.45 -6.73 13.31
CA THR A 147 -15.84 -7.15 13.04
C THR A 147 -16.30 -6.67 11.65
N THR A 148 -15.86 -5.49 11.21
CA THR A 148 -16.13 -4.97 9.86
C THR A 148 -15.45 -5.80 8.75
N SER A 149 -14.36 -6.49 9.07
CA SER A 149 -13.60 -7.30 8.12
C SER A 149 -14.20 -8.69 7.89
N GLN A 150 -15.10 -9.17 8.76
CA GLN A 150 -15.69 -10.51 8.69
C GLN A 150 -16.52 -10.75 7.41
N VAL A 151 -16.45 -11.98 6.90
CA VAL A 151 -17.07 -12.40 5.62
C VAL A 151 -18.59 -12.14 5.60
N PHE A 152 -19.28 -12.39 6.71
CA PHE A 152 -20.73 -12.15 6.83
C PHE A 152 -21.10 -10.67 6.65
N ASN A 153 -20.32 -9.75 7.23
CA ASN A 153 -20.53 -8.31 7.07
C ASN A 153 -20.15 -7.82 5.67
N ARG A 154 -19.16 -8.46 5.01
CA ARG A 154 -18.84 -8.18 3.60
C ARG A 154 -20.00 -8.56 2.69
N ILE A 155 -20.55 -9.76 2.83
CA ILE A 155 -21.72 -10.24 2.08
C ILE A 155 -22.93 -9.34 2.36
N GLY A 156 -23.21 -9.04 3.63
CA GLY A 156 -24.27 -8.11 4.03
C GLY A 156 -24.13 -6.73 3.39
N SER A 157 -22.92 -6.16 3.35
CA SER A 157 -22.67 -4.86 2.71
C SER A 157 -22.90 -4.87 1.20
N VAL A 158 -22.67 -6.01 0.54
CA VAL A 158 -22.94 -6.18 -0.90
C VAL A 158 -24.44 -6.17 -1.13
N PHE A 159 -25.25 -6.87 -0.33
CA PHE A 159 -26.70 -6.99 -0.54
C PHE A 159 -27.54 -5.90 0.13
N SER A 160 -26.98 -5.14 1.07
CA SER A 160 -27.68 -4.09 1.79
C SER A 160 -28.17 -2.95 0.89
N ALA A 161 -29.41 -2.51 1.16
CA ALA A 161 -29.99 -1.28 0.64
C ALA A 161 -29.27 -0.02 1.16
N ASN A 162 -28.59 -0.12 2.30
CA ASN A 162 -27.81 0.94 2.91
C ASN A 162 -26.31 0.60 2.89
N PHE A 163 -25.53 1.46 2.23
CA PHE A 163 -24.08 1.38 2.19
C PHE A 163 -23.49 2.79 2.28
N LYS A 164 -23.04 3.17 3.48
CA LYS A 164 -22.43 4.46 3.79
C LYS A 164 -21.04 4.23 4.42
N PRO A 165 -19.98 4.03 3.63
CA PRO A 165 -18.68 3.54 4.13
C PRO A 165 -17.99 4.47 5.12
N GLN A 166 -18.26 5.78 5.05
CA GLN A 166 -17.73 6.78 5.97
C GLN A 166 -18.27 6.65 7.41
N LEU A 167 -19.45 6.06 7.59
CA LEU A 167 -20.14 6.04 8.89
C LEU A 167 -19.81 4.82 9.76
N ALA A 168 -18.93 3.94 9.29
CA ALA A 168 -18.44 2.81 10.08
C ALA A 168 -17.08 3.18 10.70
N THR A 169 -16.04 2.43 10.39
CA THR A 169 -14.69 2.61 10.95
C THR A 169 -13.81 3.59 10.16
N ASN A 170 -14.37 4.30 9.19
CA ASN A 170 -13.60 5.14 8.27
C ASN A 170 -13.64 6.61 8.68
N LEU A 171 -12.51 7.12 9.15
CA LEU A 171 -12.34 8.52 9.53
C LEU A 171 -11.71 9.30 8.37
N PRO A 172 -12.38 10.33 7.81
CA PRO A 172 -11.74 11.25 6.89
C PRO A 172 -10.52 11.90 7.54
N SER A 173 -9.42 12.07 6.80
CA SER A 173 -8.22 12.68 7.36
C SER A 173 -7.37 13.31 6.28
N LEU A 174 -6.45 14.19 6.67
CA LEU A 174 -5.35 14.61 5.80
C LEU A 174 -4.28 13.52 5.72
N LYS A 175 -3.56 13.48 4.59
CA LYS A 175 -2.34 12.69 4.41
C LYS A 175 -1.14 13.63 4.52
N ASN A 176 -0.35 13.49 5.59
CA ASN A 176 0.86 14.27 5.75
C ASN A 176 2.06 13.47 5.25
N TYR A 177 2.78 14.03 4.28
CA TYR A 177 4.06 13.50 3.83
C TYR A 177 5.16 14.52 4.11
N SER A 178 6.34 14.06 4.52
CA SER A 178 7.46 14.91 4.94
C SER A 178 7.91 15.89 3.84
N TYR A 179 7.83 15.48 2.57
CA TYR A 179 8.21 16.32 1.43
C TYR A 179 7.16 17.41 1.07
N ARG A 180 6.01 17.42 1.75
CA ARG A 180 4.87 18.30 1.41
C ARG A 180 4.65 19.46 2.34
N GLU A 181 5.53 19.68 3.31
CA GLU A 181 5.39 20.79 4.26
C GLU A 181 5.23 22.12 3.49
N ASN A 182 4.01 22.69 3.54
CA ASN A 182 3.59 23.95 2.91
C ASN A 182 3.36 23.94 1.38
N VAL A 183 3.12 22.78 0.76
CA VAL A 183 2.90 22.68 -0.70
C VAL A 183 1.45 22.32 -1.04
N ASN A 184 0.79 23.14 -1.85
CA ASN A 184 -0.47 22.79 -2.52
C ASN A 184 -0.19 21.81 -3.67
N PRO A 185 -1.09 20.84 -3.95
CA PRO A 185 -2.39 20.60 -3.31
C PRO A 185 -2.35 19.70 -2.07
N THR A 186 -3.36 19.87 -1.20
CA THR A 186 -3.60 18.99 -0.04
C THR A 186 -4.14 17.62 -0.48
N GLU A 187 -3.56 16.54 0.03
CA GLU A 187 -4.10 15.20 -0.15
C GLU A 187 -5.01 14.81 1.01
N TYR A 188 -6.25 14.46 0.66
CA TYR A 188 -7.25 13.97 1.58
C TYR A 188 -7.38 12.46 1.49
N ARG A 189 -7.78 11.84 2.60
CA ARG A 189 -8.07 10.41 2.69
C ARG A 189 -9.48 10.21 3.23
N PHE A 190 -10.34 9.65 2.39
CA PHE A 190 -11.68 9.18 2.75
C PHE A 190 -12.16 8.18 1.70
N GLY A 191 -13.01 7.24 2.12
CA GLY A 191 -13.63 6.24 1.23
C GLY A 191 -14.60 6.85 0.21
N THR A 192 -15.26 6.00 -0.57
CA THR A 192 -16.18 6.46 -1.62
C THR A 192 -17.26 7.36 -1.05
N GLN A 193 -17.51 8.48 -1.73
CA GLN A 193 -18.56 9.44 -1.35
C GLN A 193 -19.86 9.21 -2.12
N ALA A 194 -19.87 8.28 -3.08
CA ALA A 194 -21.11 7.66 -3.52
C ALA A 194 -21.52 6.58 -2.51
N GLN A 195 -22.82 6.56 -2.19
CA GLN A 195 -23.43 5.70 -1.19
C GLN A 195 -24.73 5.08 -1.70
N ARG A 196 -25.16 3.98 -1.07
CA ARG A 196 -26.53 3.49 -1.20
C ARG A 196 -27.33 3.93 0.02
N HIS A 197 -28.44 4.60 -0.22
CA HIS A 197 -29.35 5.04 0.83
C HIS A 197 -30.75 4.60 0.42
N GLU A 198 -31.36 3.72 1.23
CA GLU A 198 -32.68 3.16 0.98
C GLU A 198 -32.81 2.50 -0.41
N GLY A 199 -31.72 1.87 -0.88
CA GLY A 199 -31.66 1.19 -2.17
C GLY A 199 -31.28 2.09 -3.35
N ALA A 200 -31.35 3.42 -3.21
CA ALA A 200 -30.94 4.37 -4.24
C ALA A 200 -29.45 4.72 -4.10
N VAL A 201 -28.76 4.85 -5.24
CA VAL A 201 -27.38 5.35 -5.27
C VAL A 201 -27.41 6.87 -5.30
N ARG A 202 -26.65 7.52 -4.40
CA ARG A 202 -26.53 8.98 -4.31
C ARG A 202 -25.14 9.40 -3.88
N ILE A 203 -24.79 10.68 -4.05
CA ILE A 203 -23.63 11.29 -3.40
C ILE A 203 -23.96 11.62 -1.95
N SER A 204 -22.98 11.52 -1.04
CA SER A 204 -23.10 12.01 0.33
C SER A 204 -23.45 13.51 0.34
N PRO A 205 -24.55 13.92 1.00
CA PRO A 205 -24.88 15.34 1.18
C PRO A 205 -23.75 16.14 1.83
N LEU A 206 -23.07 15.56 2.82
CA LEU A 206 -21.91 16.17 3.48
C LEU A 206 -20.80 16.46 2.47
N PHE A 207 -20.47 15.47 1.62
CA PHE A 207 -19.44 15.65 0.60
C PHE A 207 -19.82 16.70 -0.43
N LYS A 208 -21.08 16.70 -0.90
CA LYS A 208 -21.55 17.69 -1.86
C LYS A 208 -21.45 19.11 -1.29
N ARG A 209 -21.81 19.30 -0.02
CA ARG A 209 -21.64 20.59 0.65
C ARG A 209 -20.17 20.97 0.82
N TRP A 210 -19.35 20.00 1.22
CA TRP A 210 -17.90 20.20 1.33
C TRP A 210 -17.26 20.65 0.02
N LEU A 211 -17.67 20.08 -1.12
CA LEU A 211 -17.22 20.52 -2.45
C LEU A 211 -17.63 21.96 -2.75
N LEU A 212 -18.88 22.35 -2.44
CA LEU A 212 -19.35 23.73 -2.60
C LEU A 212 -18.51 24.72 -1.79
N ILE A 213 -18.19 24.38 -0.53
CA ILE A 213 -17.34 25.20 0.33
C ILE A 213 -15.95 25.37 -0.31
N ASN A 214 -15.31 24.28 -0.73
CA ASN A 214 -13.99 24.33 -1.37
C ASN A 214 -14.01 25.14 -2.68
N ALA A 215 -15.05 25.00 -3.50
CA ALA A 215 -15.19 25.73 -4.74
C ALA A 215 -15.33 27.25 -4.52
N ARG A 216 -16.05 27.67 -3.47
CA ARG A 216 -16.19 29.10 -3.09
C ARG A 216 -14.88 29.74 -2.65
N GLN A 217 -14.00 28.96 -2.01
CA GLN A 217 -12.69 29.48 -1.59
C GLN A 217 -11.70 29.60 -2.76
N CYS A 218 -12.03 29.12 -3.96
CA CYS A 218 -11.16 29.22 -5.14
C CYS A 218 -11.36 30.55 -5.89
N SER A 219 -10.30 31.01 -6.56
CA SER A 219 -10.42 32.17 -7.45
C SER A 219 -11.46 31.92 -8.56
N PRO A 220 -12.14 32.97 -9.07
CA PRO A 220 -13.07 32.82 -10.19
C PRO A 220 -12.44 32.20 -11.44
N SER A 221 -11.13 32.44 -11.67
CA SER A 221 -10.36 31.89 -12.78
C SER A 221 -9.99 30.41 -12.65
N GLN A 222 -10.06 29.84 -11.45
CA GLN A 222 -9.75 28.43 -11.24
C GLN A 222 -10.97 27.58 -11.61
N SER A 223 -10.83 26.77 -12.67
CA SER A 223 -11.89 25.89 -13.19
C SER A 223 -12.12 24.67 -12.29
N ILE A 224 -11.04 24.07 -11.79
CA ILE A 224 -11.05 22.88 -10.94
C ILE A 224 -10.46 23.21 -9.57
N ALA A 225 -11.28 23.09 -8.53
CA ALA A 225 -10.91 23.21 -7.13
C ALA A 225 -10.39 21.88 -6.56
N TYR A 226 -10.96 20.76 -7.00
CA TYR A 226 -10.71 19.44 -6.42
C TYR A 226 -10.62 18.33 -7.46
N ILE A 227 -9.72 17.37 -7.25
CA ILE A 227 -9.64 16.15 -8.08
C ILE A 227 -9.97 14.92 -7.24
N TYR A 228 -10.96 14.16 -7.69
CA TYR A 228 -11.34 12.89 -7.11
C TYR A 228 -10.82 11.75 -7.99
N PHE A 229 -9.71 11.12 -7.59
CA PHE A 229 -9.23 9.91 -8.26
C PHE A 229 -10.04 8.71 -7.78
N ASN A 230 -10.94 8.25 -8.64
CA ASN A 230 -11.81 7.10 -8.40
C ASN A 230 -11.08 5.80 -8.79
N ASN A 231 -10.89 4.92 -7.81
CA ASN A 231 -10.31 3.59 -8.00
C ASN A 231 -11.36 2.47 -7.84
N LEU A 232 -12.65 2.81 -7.83
CA LEU A 232 -13.72 1.85 -7.93
C LEU A 232 -13.78 1.24 -9.34
N GLY A 233 -14.31 0.02 -9.43
CA GLY A 233 -14.61 -0.60 -10.73
C GLY A 233 -15.64 0.22 -11.49
N LEU A 234 -15.37 0.51 -12.75
CA LEU A 234 -16.28 1.17 -13.68
C LEU A 234 -16.80 0.18 -14.72
N ASP A 235 -15.91 -0.68 -15.21
CA ASP A 235 -16.21 -1.64 -16.26
C ASP A 235 -16.54 -2.98 -15.61
N ARG A 236 -17.77 -3.13 -15.12
CA ARG A 236 -18.25 -4.38 -14.49
C ARG A 236 -19.54 -4.86 -15.12
N SER A 237 -19.57 -6.17 -15.37
CA SER A 237 -20.73 -6.86 -15.91
C SER A 237 -21.91 -6.83 -14.94
N HIS A 238 -23.12 -6.76 -15.46
CA HIS A 238 -24.34 -6.88 -14.65
C HIS A 238 -24.49 -8.27 -13.98
N PHE A 239 -23.81 -9.29 -14.51
CA PHE A 239 -23.78 -10.63 -13.93
C PHE A 239 -22.81 -10.73 -12.74
N ASP A 240 -21.90 -9.77 -12.57
CA ASP A 240 -21.12 -9.59 -11.35
C ASP A 240 -21.92 -8.67 -10.40
N ILE A 241 -22.64 -9.27 -9.44
CA ILE A 241 -23.48 -8.52 -8.51
C ILE A 241 -22.67 -7.51 -7.68
N ALA A 242 -21.45 -7.88 -7.27
CA ALA A 242 -20.60 -7.00 -6.48
C ALA A 242 -20.02 -5.87 -7.36
N GLY A 243 -19.48 -6.23 -8.53
CA GLY A 243 -18.91 -5.29 -9.48
C GLY A 243 -19.95 -4.32 -10.06
N SER A 244 -21.16 -4.76 -10.38
CA SER A 244 -22.22 -3.89 -10.90
C SER A 244 -22.65 -2.82 -9.89
N LYS A 245 -22.70 -3.16 -8.60
CA LYS A 245 -22.96 -2.16 -7.54
C LYS A 245 -21.83 -1.16 -7.43
N GLU A 246 -20.60 -1.59 -7.59
CA GLU A 246 -19.44 -0.71 -7.62
C GLU A 246 -19.43 0.22 -8.85
N ARG A 247 -19.76 -0.31 -10.03
CA ARG A 247 -19.97 0.47 -11.25
C ARG A 247 -21.00 1.57 -11.06
N ASN A 248 -22.14 1.27 -10.42
CA ASN A 248 -23.16 2.29 -10.16
C ASN A 248 -22.62 3.42 -9.26
N LEU A 249 -21.80 3.10 -8.25
CA LEU A 249 -21.15 4.13 -7.43
C LEU A 249 -20.18 4.98 -8.26
N SER A 250 -19.37 4.36 -9.13
CA SER A 250 -18.47 5.06 -10.06
C SER A 250 -19.22 6.01 -11.00
N LEU A 251 -20.33 5.56 -11.58
CA LEU A 251 -21.15 6.37 -12.48
C LEU A 251 -21.76 7.57 -11.74
N THR A 252 -22.31 7.36 -10.54
CA THR A 252 -22.86 8.46 -9.72
C THR A 252 -21.78 9.46 -9.28
N LEU A 253 -20.55 9.02 -9.03
CA LEU A 253 -19.43 9.94 -8.76
C LEU A 253 -19.18 10.87 -9.96
N HIS A 254 -19.18 10.34 -11.18
CA HIS A 254 -18.95 11.12 -12.40
C HIS A 254 -20.04 12.16 -12.68
N GLU A 255 -21.26 11.95 -12.18
CA GLU A 255 -22.34 12.94 -12.28
C GLU A 255 -22.03 14.25 -11.52
N LEU A 256 -21.09 14.25 -10.58
CA LEU A 256 -20.65 15.46 -9.88
C LEU A 256 -20.10 16.52 -10.84
N GLU A 257 -19.50 16.12 -11.97
CA GLU A 257 -18.95 17.06 -12.94
C GLU A 257 -20.03 17.86 -13.70
N HIS A 258 -21.29 17.39 -13.70
CA HIS A 258 -22.39 18.12 -14.34
C HIS A 258 -22.75 19.41 -13.60
N ASP A 259 -22.39 19.53 -12.32
CA ASP A 259 -22.61 20.73 -11.52
C ASP A 259 -21.32 21.56 -11.47
N SER A 260 -21.22 22.55 -12.37
CA SER A 260 -20.05 23.42 -12.47
C SER A 260 -19.77 24.24 -11.20
N SER A 261 -20.75 24.37 -10.28
CA SER A 261 -20.55 25.05 -9.01
C SER A 261 -19.63 24.28 -8.04
N LEU A 262 -19.47 22.97 -8.25
CA LEU A 262 -18.62 22.10 -7.44
C LEU A 262 -17.14 22.17 -7.84
N LYS A 263 -16.83 22.65 -9.06
CA LYS A 263 -15.46 22.77 -9.59
C LYS A 263 -14.62 21.50 -9.35
N ILE A 264 -15.17 20.32 -9.66
CA ILE A 264 -14.53 19.02 -9.41
C ILE A 264 -14.19 18.32 -10.73
N ALA A 265 -13.06 17.61 -10.74
CA ALA A 265 -12.75 16.60 -11.74
C ALA A 265 -12.81 15.22 -11.08
N VAL A 266 -13.55 14.28 -11.66
CA VAL A 266 -13.66 12.89 -11.22
C VAL A 266 -13.01 12.00 -12.28
N ILE A 267 -11.92 11.34 -11.91
CA ILE A 267 -11.08 10.61 -12.86
C ILE A 267 -10.98 9.17 -12.38
N THR A 268 -11.43 8.21 -13.19
CA THR A 268 -11.28 6.79 -12.88
C THR A 268 -9.98 6.26 -13.43
N LEU A 269 -9.15 5.66 -12.56
CA LEU A 269 -7.90 5.00 -12.95
C LEU A 269 -7.85 3.56 -12.41
N PRO A 270 -7.32 2.61 -13.19
CA PRO A 270 -7.37 1.20 -12.85
C PRO A 270 -6.53 0.91 -11.61
N ALA A 271 -7.00 0.02 -10.74
CA ALA A 271 -6.30 -0.33 -9.52
C ALA A 271 -6.40 -1.82 -9.13
N TYR A 272 -7.23 -2.59 -9.84
CA TYR A 272 -7.48 -4.01 -9.63
C TYR A 272 -8.13 -4.61 -10.89
N GLN A 273 -7.84 -5.88 -11.19
CA GLN A 273 -8.27 -6.64 -12.38
C GLN A 273 -7.63 -6.17 -13.70
N SER A 274 -7.77 -6.99 -14.75
CA SER A 274 -7.26 -6.69 -16.09
C SER A 274 -5.75 -6.42 -16.07
N LEU A 275 -5.29 -5.28 -16.59
CA LEU A 275 -3.89 -4.86 -16.52
C LEU A 275 -3.32 -4.78 -15.08
N MET A 276 -4.19 -4.66 -14.07
CA MET A 276 -3.88 -4.60 -12.64
C MET A 276 -4.27 -5.89 -11.89
N ASP A 277 -4.35 -7.03 -12.57
CA ASP A 277 -4.72 -8.30 -11.97
C ASP A 277 -3.75 -8.78 -10.89
N GLU A 278 -4.28 -9.40 -9.83
CA GLU A 278 -3.49 -9.84 -8.67
C GLU A 278 -2.47 -10.93 -9.01
N SER A 279 -2.66 -11.68 -10.10
CA SER A 279 -1.73 -12.73 -10.52
C SER A 279 -0.57 -12.19 -11.35
N HIS A 280 -0.69 -11.01 -11.96
CA HIS A 280 0.28 -10.57 -12.99
C HIS A 280 1.71 -10.41 -12.49
N TYR A 281 1.90 -10.03 -11.22
CA TYR A 281 3.24 -9.92 -10.65
C TYR A 281 4.03 -11.24 -10.66
N ASN A 282 3.37 -12.40 -10.77
CA ASN A 282 4.05 -13.70 -10.80
C ASN A 282 4.37 -14.20 -12.22
N LYS A 283 3.83 -13.56 -13.26
CA LYS A 283 4.00 -13.94 -14.67
C LYS A 283 5.24 -13.23 -15.24
N THR A 284 6.37 -13.92 -15.18
CA THR A 284 7.70 -13.38 -15.51
C THR A 284 8.38 -14.07 -16.70
N GLU A 285 7.83 -15.19 -17.14
CA GLU A 285 8.42 -16.07 -18.17
C GLU A 285 7.82 -15.83 -19.57
N ASP A 286 6.80 -14.98 -19.69
CA ASP A 286 6.20 -14.63 -20.97
C ASP A 286 7.01 -13.53 -21.69
N HIS A 287 6.91 -13.51 -23.03
CA HIS A 287 7.66 -12.61 -23.88
C HIS A 287 6.72 -11.81 -24.79
N LEU A 288 6.35 -10.62 -24.33
CA LEU A 288 5.52 -9.65 -25.03
C LEU A 288 6.42 -8.65 -25.75
N SER A 289 6.12 -8.33 -27.01
CA SER A 289 6.90 -7.29 -27.72
C SER A 289 6.61 -5.91 -27.15
N TYR A 290 7.64 -5.05 -27.05
CA TYR A 290 7.49 -3.64 -26.67
C TYR A 290 6.36 -2.94 -27.43
N THR A 291 6.36 -3.08 -28.76
CA THR A 291 5.40 -2.36 -29.62
C THR A 291 3.95 -2.78 -29.35
N ALA A 292 3.71 -4.07 -29.13
CA ALA A 292 2.37 -4.56 -28.79
C ALA A 292 1.91 -4.04 -27.42
N VAL A 293 2.78 -4.11 -26.40
CA VAL A 293 2.45 -3.60 -25.05
C VAL A 293 2.22 -2.09 -25.09
N PHE A 294 3.11 -1.33 -25.72
CA PHE A 294 2.95 0.12 -25.83
C PHE A 294 1.63 0.50 -26.50
N LYS A 295 1.29 -0.18 -27.61
CA LYS A 295 0.03 0.03 -28.31
C LYS A 295 -1.17 -0.28 -27.42
N GLU A 296 -1.20 -1.46 -26.78
CA GLU A 296 -2.26 -1.88 -25.85
C GLU A 296 -2.51 -0.82 -24.76
N LEU A 297 -1.45 -0.37 -24.08
CA LEU A 297 -1.56 0.59 -22.99
C LEU A 297 -2.03 1.98 -23.46
N ILE A 298 -1.60 2.44 -24.65
CA ILE A 298 -2.10 3.68 -25.25
C ILE A 298 -3.58 3.54 -25.61
N GLU A 299 -3.97 2.43 -26.24
CA GLU A 299 -5.36 2.21 -26.66
C GLU A 299 -6.31 2.25 -25.46
N VAL A 300 -5.93 1.62 -24.34
CA VAL A 300 -6.69 1.69 -23.08
C VAL A 300 -6.76 3.14 -22.54
N ALA A 301 -5.64 3.88 -22.52
CA ALA A 301 -5.63 5.27 -22.04
C ALA A 301 -6.48 6.22 -22.92
N GLU A 302 -6.55 5.96 -24.22
CA GLU A 302 -7.44 6.66 -25.17
C GLU A 302 -8.92 6.32 -24.97
N GLY A 303 -9.24 5.36 -24.10
CA GLY A 303 -10.61 4.93 -23.82
C GLY A 303 -11.14 3.88 -24.80
N LYS A 304 -10.26 3.19 -25.54
CA LYS A 304 -10.65 2.01 -26.29
C LYS A 304 -10.85 0.84 -25.31
N GLY A 305 -11.80 -0.03 -25.63
CA GLY A 305 -12.06 -1.23 -24.83
C GLY A 305 -10.84 -2.13 -24.75
N HIS A 306 -10.70 -2.86 -23.64
CA HIS A 306 -9.68 -3.88 -23.45
C HIS A 306 -10.23 -5.28 -23.77
N GLU A 307 -9.37 -6.25 -24.11
CA GLU A 307 -9.80 -7.62 -24.44
C GLU A 307 -10.56 -8.34 -23.31
N SER A 308 -10.36 -7.91 -22.07
CA SER A 308 -11.06 -8.43 -20.89
C SER A 308 -12.41 -7.75 -20.62
N ASP A 309 -12.81 -6.80 -21.45
CA ASP A 309 -13.92 -5.84 -21.24
C ASP A 309 -13.75 -4.93 -20.00
N ILE A 310 -12.60 -5.00 -19.32
CA ILE A 310 -12.30 -4.23 -18.11
C ILE A 310 -11.09 -3.34 -18.36
N ALA A 311 -11.31 -2.03 -18.48
CA ALA A 311 -10.24 -1.03 -18.59
C ALA A 311 -10.09 -0.19 -17.31
N ASP A 312 -11.20 0.14 -16.66
CA ASP A 312 -11.30 1.03 -15.50
C ASP A 312 -10.52 2.34 -15.69
N PHE A 313 -10.58 2.88 -16.91
CA PHE A 313 -9.91 4.12 -17.29
C PHE A 313 -10.93 5.09 -17.87
N TRP A 314 -11.21 6.18 -17.15
CA TRP A 314 -12.17 7.16 -17.62
C TRP A 314 -11.81 8.58 -17.18
N ILE A 315 -11.87 9.50 -18.14
CA ILE A 315 -11.76 10.94 -17.96
C ILE A 315 -12.83 11.53 -18.87
N SER A 316 -13.69 12.42 -18.34
CA SER A 316 -14.75 13.07 -19.10
C SER A 316 -14.20 13.88 -20.28
N LYS A 317 -15.06 14.19 -21.26
CA LYS A 317 -14.65 14.95 -22.45
C LYS A 317 -14.21 16.37 -22.07
N GLU A 318 -14.88 16.97 -21.10
CA GLU A 318 -14.64 18.30 -20.56
C GLU A 318 -13.27 18.37 -19.87
N ILE A 319 -12.96 17.39 -19.03
CA ILE A 319 -11.65 17.30 -18.36
C ILE A 319 -10.56 16.92 -19.35
N ARG A 320 -10.80 16.00 -20.30
CA ARG A 320 -9.85 15.69 -21.39
C ARG A 320 -9.50 16.92 -22.21
N LYS A 321 -10.48 17.77 -22.53
CA LYS A 321 -10.23 19.03 -23.24
C LYS A 321 -9.37 20.00 -22.43
N GLN A 322 -9.58 20.09 -21.11
CA GLN A 322 -8.74 20.93 -20.23
C GLN A 322 -7.31 20.39 -20.11
N LEU A 323 -7.16 19.07 -20.04
CA LEU A 323 -5.86 18.42 -19.91
C LEU A 323 -5.07 18.42 -21.22
N PHE A 324 -5.72 18.08 -22.33
CA PHE A 324 -5.04 17.70 -23.57
C PHE A 324 -5.41 18.55 -24.78
N GLY A 325 -6.41 19.44 -24.68
CA GLY A 325 -6.89 20.24 -25.82
C GLY A 325 -7.69 19.41 -26.83
N ASN A 326 -7.00 18.59 -27.63
CA ASN A 326 -7.57 17.78 -28.71
C ASN A 326 -6.96 16.37 -28.77
N ASP A 327 -7.56 15.46 -29.54
CA ASP A 327 -7.16 14.05 -29.61
C ASP A 327 -5.70 13.85 -30.08
N LYS A 328 -5.20 14.71 -30.97
CA LYS A 328 -3.82 14.62 -31.46
C LYS A 328 -2.82 14.98 -30.36
N GLU A 329 -3.08 16.06 -29.63
CA GLU A 329 -2.28 16.47 -28.47
C GLU A 329 -2.37 15.43 -27.35
N GLN A 330 -3.56 14.87 -27.11
CA GLN A 330 -3.75 13.77 -26.16
C GLN A 330 -2.84 12.58 -26.49
N PHE A 331 -2.84 12.11 -27.74
CA PHE A 331 -1.98 11.01 -28.16
C PHE A 331 -0.49 11.32 -27.94
N ILE A 332 -0.05 12.55 -28.26
CA ILE A 332 1.33 12.99 -28.04
C ILE A 332 1.69 12.98 -26.55
N ILE A 333 0.80 13.50 -25.70
CA ILE A 333 1.00 13.57 -24.25
C ILE A 333 1.03 12.16 -23.65
N PHE A 334 0.05 11.31 -23.97
CA PHE A 334 0.05 9.91 -23.50
C PHE A 334 1.27 9.15 -23.97
N SER A 335 1.65 9.27 -25.25
CA SER A 335 2.85 8.62 -25.78
C SER A 335 4.11 9.07 -25.03
N LYS A 336 4.23 10.36 -24.70
CA LYS A 336 5.36 10.89 -23.92
C LYS A 336 5.38 10.32 -22.50
N LEU A 337 4.27 10.40 -21.78
CA LEU A 337 4.16 9.93 -20.40
C LEU A 337 4.37 8.41 -20.29
N LEU A 338 3.84 7.65 -21.25
CA LEU A 338 4.06 6.21 -21.32
C LEU A 338 5.53 5.90 -21.67
N THR A 339 6.13 6.62 -22.62
CA THR A 339 7.56 6.47 -22.94
C THR A 339 8.43 6.74 -21.71
N ASN A 340 8.11 7.75 -20.91
CA ASN A 340 8.79 8.00 -19.63
C ASN A 340 8.65 6.80 -18.69
N SER A 341 7.46 6.22 -18.61
CA SER A 341 7.20 5.05 -17.76
C SER A 341 8.04 3.83 -18.17
N PHE A 342 8.16 3.55 -19.47
CA PHE A 342 9.05 2.48 -19.95
C PHE A 342 10.52 2.76 -19.62
N LYS A 343 10.98 4.01 -19.80
CA LYS A 343 12.35 4.42 -19.50
C LYS A 343 12.70 4.32 -18.01
N GLU A 344 11.77 4.71 -17.13
CA GLU A 344 11.94 4.61 -15.67
C GLU A 344 12.21 3.17 -15.22
N TYR A 345 11.71 2.20 -15.99
CA TYR A 345 11.91 0.77 -15.79
C TYR A 345 13.02 0.16 -16.64
N GLY A 346 13.85 0.98 -17.28
CA GLY A 346 14.99 0.51 -18.08
C GLY A 346 14.60 -0.28 -19.32
N VAL A 347 13.35 -0.16 -19.80
CA VAL A 347 12.86 -0.90 -20.95
C VAL A 347 13.04 -0.10 -22.25
N ASN A 348 13.75 -0.70 -23.20
CA ASN A 348 14.01 -0.14 -24.52
C ASN A 348 13.07 -0.72 -25.59
N PRO A 349 12.88 -0.03 -26.73
CA PRO A 349 12.02 -0.52 -27.82
C PRO A 349 12.39 -1.88 -28.42
N SER A 350 13.65 -2.31 -28.25
CA SER A 350 14.15 -3.62 -28.68
C SER A 350 13.76 -4.78 -27.75
N ASP A 351 13.30 -4.47 -26.55
CA ASP A 351 13.18 -5.45 -25.48
C ASP A 351 11.86 -6.23 -25.58
N THR A 352 11.86 -7.43 -25.01
CA THR A 352 10.64 -8.18 -24.71
C THR A 352 10.30 -8.01 -23.24
N LEU A 353 9.01 -7.92 -22.94
CA LEU A 353 8.49 -7.71 -21.60
C LEU A 353 7.71 -8.93 -21.13
N SER A 354 7.81 -9.23 -19.85
CA SER A 354 6.85 -10.09 -19.17
C SER A 354 5.56 -9.36 -18.82
N THR A 355 4.51 -10.11 -18.51
CA THR A 355 3.26 -9.55 -17.97
C THR A 355 3.50 -8.80 -16.65
N ALA A 356 4.44 -9.26 -15.81
CA ALA A 356 4.85 -8.56 -14.59
C ALA A 356 5.44 -7.18 -14.91
N GLN A 357 6.33 -7.07 -15.91
CA GLN A 357 6.87 -5.77 -16.35
C GLN A 357 5.78 -4.88 -16.97
N LYS A 358 4.85 -5.44 -17.76
CA LYS A 358 3.68 -4.71 -18.27
C LYS A 358 2.86 -4.10 -17.13
N GLN A 359 2.58 -4.86 -16.08
CA GLN A 359 1.85 -4.37 -14.91
C GLN A 359 2.62 -3.24 -14.18
N ALA A 360 3.94 -3.38 -13.99
CA ALA A 360 4.76 -2.36 -13.35
C ALA A 360 4.72 -1.03 -14.14
N ILE A 361 4.91 -1.10 -15.45
CA ILE A 361 4.84 0.07 -16.35
C ILE A 361 3.45 0.73 -16.29
N TRP A 362 2.39 -0.07 -16.34
CA TRP A 362 1.02 0.45 -16.29
C TRP A 362 0.69 1.09 -14.95
N LEU A 363 1.15 0.50 -13.84
CA LEU A 363 1.02 1.12 -12.52
C LEU A 363 1.75 2.46 -12.48
N HIS A 364 3.00 2.55 -12.95
CA HIS A 364 3.74 3.81 -12.93
C HIS A 364 3.11 4.88 -13.82
N PHE A 365 2.69 4.49 -15.02
CA PHE A 365 1.98 5.39 -15.94
C PHE A 365 0.73 5.97 -15.28
N THR A 366 -0.15 5.11 -14.75
CA THR A 366 -1.44 5.56 -14.20
C THR A 366 -1.30 6.24 -12.85
N LYS A 367 -0.44 5.74 -11.94
CA LYS A 367 -0.34 6.22 -10.55
C LYS A 367 0.71 7.30 -10.34
N PHE A 368 1.62 7.50 -11.30
CA PHE A 368 2.62 8.54 -11.23
C PHE A 368 2.63 9.47 -12.44
N GLU A 369 3.07 9.05 -13.62
CA GLU A 369 3.30 9.98 -14.75
C GLU A 369 2.01 10.74 -15.15
N LEU A 370 0.91 10.02 -15.38
CA LEU A 370 -0.37 10.62 -15.73
C LEU A 370 -1.01 11.35 -14.55
N THR A 371 -0.98 10.75 -13.36
CA THR A 371 -1.53 11.38 -12.14
C THR A 371 -0.83 12.71 -11.83
N ASN A 372 0.50 12.73 -11.88
CA ASN A 372 1.31 13.93 -11.69
C ASN A 372 1.03 14.96 -12.78
N TYR A 373 0.90 14.53 -14.04
CA TYR A 373 0.51 15.44 -15.13
C TYR A 373 -0.86 16.09 -14.88
N ILE A 374 -1.86 15.29 -14.49
CA ILE A 374 -3.22 15.77 -14.18
C ILE A 374 -3.19 16.79 -13.04
N ILE A 375 -2.55 16.46 -11.92
CA ILE A 375 -2.50 17.33 -10.74
C ILE A 375 -1.82 18.66 -11.09
N ASN A 376 -0.69 18.62 -11.80
CA ASN A 376 0.03 19.84 -12.18
C ASN A 376 -0.72 20.69 -13.23
N THR A 377 -1.43 20.06 -14.16
CA THR A 377 -2.14 20.76 -15.24
C THR A 377 -3.43 21.40 -14.74
N LEU A 378 -4.21 20.69 -13.92
CA LEU A 378 -5.45 21.22 -13.36
C LEU A 378 -5.21 22.11 -12.13
N ASN A 379 -4.05 21.96 -11.48
CA ASN A 379 -3.61 22.76 -10.32
C ASN A 379 -4.71 22.94 -9.25
N PRO A 380 -5.27 21.83 -8.71
CA PRO A 380 -6.36 21.92 -7.75
C PRO A 380 -5.85 22.45 -6.41
N ARG A 381 -6.76 22.78 -5.48
CA ARG A 381 -6.40 23.01 -4.07
C ARG A 381 -6.22 21.71 -3.30
N GLY A 382 -6.91 20.66 -3.71
CA GLY A 382 -6.84 19.37 -3.08
C GLY A 382 -7.21 18.22 -3.99
N TYR A 383 -6.88 17.02 -3.56
CA TYR A 383 -7.31 15.80 -4.24
C TYR A 383 -7.37 14.63 -3.26
N ASN A 384 -7.93 13.50 -3.70
CA ASN A 384 -7.86 12.22 -2.98
C ASN A 384 -7.74 11.04 -3.94
N PHE A 385 -7.22 9.92 -3.43
CA PHE A 385 -7.31 8.61 -4.07
C PHE A 385 -8.31 7.75 -3.31
N SER A 386 -9.46 7.46 -3.91
CA SER A 386 -10.55 6.78 -3.23
C SER A 386 -10.94 5.47 -3.89
N CYS A 387 -11.17 4.48 -3.04
CA CYS A 387 -11.92 3.28 -3.38
C CYS A 387 -13.04 3.13 -2.34
N LYS A 388 -13.58 1.93 -2.15
CA LYS A 388 -14.66 1.70 -1.16
C LYS A 388 -14.35 2.34 0.21
N ASP A 389 -13.17 2.05 0.74
CA ASP A 389 -12.71 2.54 2.05
C ASP A 389 -11.43 3.39 1.98
N ALA A 390 -10.87 3.60 0.78
CA ALA A 390 -9.56 4.23 0.57
C ALA A 390 -8.42 3.60 1.40
N ILE A 391 -8.39 2.27 1.46
CA ILE A 391 -7.37 1.50 2.22
C ILE A 391 -6.47 0.60 1.37
N ASP A 392 -7.00 -0.12 0.38
CA ASP A 392 -6.17 -1.02 -0.45
C ASP A 392 -5.81 -0.31 -1.76
N ARG A 393 -6.76 -0.20 -2.69
CA ARG A 393 -6.59 0.52 -3.97
C ARG A 393 -6.23 2.01 -3.81
N GLY A 394 -6.81 2.65 -2.79
CA GLY A 394 -6.53 4.05 -2.46
C GLY A 394 -5.11 4.22 -1.90
N ALA A 395 -4.70 3.37 -0.95
CA ALA A 395 -3.34 3.39 -0.42
C ALA A 395 -2.30 3.03 -1.49
N LEU A 396 -2.59 2.07 -2.38
CA LEU A 396 -1.70 1.77 -3.51
C LEU A 396 -1.40 3.01 -4.35
N SER A 397 -2.42 3.80 -4.67
CA SER A 397 -2.24 5.00 -5.50
C SER A 397 -1.52 6.10 -4.73
N SER A 398 -1.97 6.34 -3.49
CA SER A 398 -1.40 7.36 -2.60
C SER A 398 0.07 7.07 -2.27
N ALA A 399 0.39 5.90 -1.72
CA ALA A 399 1.75 5.55 -1.30
C ALA A 399 2.72 5.53 -2.48
N TYR A 400 2.31 4.97 -3.63
CA TYR A 400 3.16 4.93 -4.81
C TYR A 400 3.39 6.32 -5.42
N TYR A 401 2.33 7.10 -5.60
CA TYR A 401 2.44 8.48 -6.11
C TYR A 401 3.39 9.30 -5.24
N ASN A 402 3.21 9.24 -3.91
CA ASN A 402 4.00 10.00 -2.97
C ASN A 402 5.47 9.56 -2.92
N LEU A 403 5.74 8.25 -2.99
CA LEU A 403 7.12 7.74 -3.07
C LEU A 403 7.83 8.28 -4.32
N MET A 404 7.25 8.08 -5.50
CA MET A 404 7.86 8.52 -6.76
C MET A 404 7.98 10.04 -6.86
N ASN A 405 6.99 10.78 -6.35
CA ASN A 405 7.03 12.24 -6.36
C ASN A 405 8.11 12.78 -5.42
N SER A 406 8.26 12.19 -4.24
CA SER A 406 9.32 12.53 -3.29
C SER A 406 10.72 12.33 -3.89
N PHE A 407 10.91 11.28 -4.69
CA PHE A 407 12.16 11.01 -5.40
C PHE A 407 12.41 12.04 -6.49
N LYS A 408 11.38 12.36 -7.29
CA LYS A 408 11.45 13.40 -8.34
C LYS A 408 11.79 14.78 -7.77
N LEU A 409 11.27 15.11 -6.58
CA LEU A 409 11.54 16.37 -5.88
C LEU A 409 12.87 16.36 -5.11
N GLN A 410 13.63 15.26 -5.12
CA GLN A 410 14.86 15.07 -4.35
C GLN A 410 14.68 15.28 -2.84
N GLN A 411 13.47 15.02 -2.34
CA GLN A 411 13.10 15.02 -0.93
C GLN A 411 12.45 13.67 -0.60
N PRO A 412 13.20 12.56 -0.72
CA PRO A 412 12.64 11.22 -0.59
C PRO A 412 12.01 11.01 0.79
N ILE A 413 10.83 10.40 0.81
CA ILE A 413 10.21 9.93 2.06
C ILE A 413 11.04 8.82 2.69
N GLN A 414 10.96 8.71 4.02
CA GLN A 414 11.65 7.66 4.76
C GLN A 414 10.92 6.32 4.66
N ARG A 415 11.65 5.23 4.93
CA ARG A 415 11.10 3.86 4.93
C ARG A 415 9.87 3.75 5.83
N GLU A 416 9.96 4.25 7.05
CA GLU A 416 8.91 4.15 8.06
C GLU A 416 7.66 4.91 7.63
N GLU A 417 7.84 6.07 6.99
CA GLU A 417 6.75 6.86 6.43
C GLU A 417 6.05 6.11 5.29
N PHE A 418 6.82 5.48 4.39
CA PHE A 418 6.29 4.64 3.33
C PHE A 418 5.52 3.42 3.88
N GLU A 419 6.06 2.72 4.87
CA GLU A 419 5.40 1.56 5.50
C GLU A 419 4.05 1.95 6.17
N ARG A 420 3.99 3.08 6.89
CA ARG A 420 2.71 3.60 7.41
C ARG A 420 1.75 3.97 6.29
N ALA A 421 2.25 4.60 5.22
CA ALA A 421 1.42 4.98 4.08
C ALA A 421 0.74 3.76 3.40
N LEU A 422 1.39 2.60 3.40
CA LEU A 422 0.86 1.34 2.87
C LEU A 422 -0.24 0.75 3.77
N ASP A 423 0.00 0.64 5.08
CA ASP A 423 -0.78 -0.25 5.94
C ASP A 423 -1.69 0.46 6.96
N ALA A 424 -1.37 1.68 7.41
CA ALA A 424 -2.06 2.33 8.53
C ALA A 424 -3.57 2.50 8.28
N ALA A 425 -3.96 2.88 7.06
CA ALA A 425 -5.36 3.05 6.73
C ALA A 425 -6.13 1.71 6.77
N ALA A 426 -5.52 0.62 6.29
CA ALA A 426 -6.14 -0.71 6.34
C ALA A 426 -6.27 -1.21 7.78
N ALA A 427 -5.24 -0.98 8.60
CA ALA A 427 -5.25 -1.34 10.01
C ALA A 427 -6.39 -0.64 10.75
N HIS A 428 -6.55 0.67 10.52
CA HIS A 428 -7.56 1.47 11.21
C HIS A 428 -9.00 1.14 10.80
N VAL A 429 -9.23 0.76 9.54
CA VAL A 429 -10.58 0.51 9.04
C VAL A 429 -10.98 -0.95 9.14
N LYS A 430 -10.05 -1.89 8.94
CA LYS A 430 -10.33 -3.34 8.83
C LYS A 430 -9.52 -4.21 9.78
N GLY A 431 -8.67 -3.63 10.63
CA GLY A 431 -7.87 -4.38 11.59
C GLY A 431 -6.80 -5.27 10.94
N ARG A 432 -6.37 -4.96 9.70
CA ARG A 432 -5.37 -5.74 8.96
C ARG A 432 -4.48 -4.83 8.11
N GLY A 433 -3.32 -5.31 7.67
CA GLY A 433 -2.52 -4.58 6.68
C GLY A 433 -3.15 -4.57 5.29
N MET A 434 -2.48 -3.93 4.32
CA MET A 434 -2.92 -3.93 2.93
C MET A 434 -2.82 -5.35 2.34
N ASN A 435 -3.82 -5.75 1.54
CA ASN A 435 -3.88 -7.08 0.93
C ASN A 435 -2.93 -7.23 -0.29
N PHE A 436 -3.30 -8.03 -1.30
CA PHE A 436 -2.47 -8.32 -2.49
C PHE A 436 -1.98 -7.08 -3.24
N HIS A 437 -2.59 -5.90 -3.07
CA HIS A 437 -2.09 -4.65 -3.67
C HIS A 437 -0.64 -4.34 -3.24
N ARG A 438 -0.20 -4.85 -2.08
CA ARG A 438 1.22 -4.82 -1.67
C ARG A 438 2.13 -5.51 -2.69
N ASN A 439 1.70 -6.62 -3.30
CA ASN A 439 2.47 -7.34 -4.31
C ASN A 439 2.55 -6.57 -5.63
N ILE A 440 1.51 -5.80 -5.98
CA ILE A 440 1.53 -4.95 -7.17
C ILE A 440 2.53 -3.80 -6.99
N ILE A 441 2.52 -3.14 -5.82
CA ILE A 441 3.52 -2.12 -5.48
C ILE A 441 4.92 -2.74 -5.44
N TRP A 442 5.07 -3.89 -4.80
CA TRP A 442 6.35 -4.60 -4.75
C TRP A 442 6.87 -4.89 -6.15
N ASN A 443 6.04 -5.36 -7.08
CA ASN A 443 6.43 -5.66 -8.46
C ASN A 443 6.89 -4.41 -9.22
N ALA A 444 6.17 -3.31 -9.03
CA ALA A 444 6.55 -2.01 -9.57
C ALA A 444 7.87 -1.52 -8.96
N LEU A 445 8.12 -1.72 -7.67
CA LEU A 445 9.37 -1.31 -7.03
C LEU A 445 10.54 -2.25 -7.36
N ASP A 446 10.29 -3.55 -7.54
CA ASP A 446 11.30 -4.50 -8.00
C ASP A 446 11.85 -4.10 -9.37
N SER A 447 10.94 -3.86 -10.33
CA SER A 447 11.32 -3.38 -11.66
C SER A 447 12.08 -2.04 -11.59
N TYR A 448 11.63 -1.12 -10.71
CA TYR A 448 12.24 0.20 -10.54
C TYR A 448 13.67 0.10 -9.99
N VAL A 449 13.84 -0.67 -8.92
CA VAL A 449 15.14 -0.85 -8.27
C VAL A 449 16.11 -1.54 -9.22
N ASN A 450 15.68 -2.52 -10.00
CA ASN A 450 16.56 -3.19 -10.96
C ASN A 450 17.05 -2.22 -12.05
N ALA A 451 16.18 -1.35 -12.56
CA ALA A 451 16.55 -0.34 -13.56
C ALA A 451 17.44 0.78 -13.01
N ASN A 452 17.33 1.09 -11.71
CA ASN A 452 17.96 2.26 -11.09
C ASN A 452 18.98 1.90 -9.99
N TYR A 453 19.41 0.64 -9.92
CA TYR A 453 20.19 0.09 -8.81
C TYR A 453 21.44 0.92 -8.48
N GLU A 454 22.24 1.26 -9.49
CA GLU A 454 23.49 2.02 -9.33
C GLU A 454 23.26 3.37 -8.68
N THR A 455 22.18 4.08 -9.06
CA THR A 455 21.84 5.38 -8.47
C THR A 455 21.28 5.26 -7.06
N LEU A 456 20.47 4.23 -6.81
CA LEU A 456 19.82 4.02 -5.52
C LEU A 456 20.81 3.58 -4.45
N ILE A 457 21.78 2.74 -4.80
CA ILE A 457 22.71 2.19 -3.82
C ILE A 457 23.69 3.23 -3.30
N THR A 458 24.01 4.25 -4.12
CA THR A 458 24.91 5.35 -3.74
C THR A 458 24.19 6.52 -3.06
N ASP A 459 22.86 6.49 -2.96
CA ASP A 459 22.06 7.54 -2.32
C ASP A 459 21.51 7.04 -0.98
N ASP A 460 22.16 7.44 0.13
CA ASP A 460 21.78 7.05 1.49
C ASP A 460 20.31 7.32 1.83
N LYS A 461 19.68 8.30 1.19
CA LYS A 461 18.27 8.64 1.44
C LYS A 461 17.29 7.75 0.69
N LYS A 462 17.75 7.00 -0.32
CA LYS A 462 16.92 6.13 -1.18
C LYS A 462 17.31 4.66 -1.13
N SER A 463 18.53 4.35 -0.72
CA SER A 463 19.09 2.98 -0.69
C SER A 463 18.27 2.02 0.16
N TRP A 464 17.54 2.53 1.17
CA TRP A 464 16.60 1.75 1.97
C TRP A 464 15.55 1.01 1.12
N LEU A 465 15.20 1.52 -0.06
CA LEU A 465 14.20 0.92 -0.95
C LEU A 465 14.65 -0.45 -1.47
N ILE A 466 15.96 -0.61 -1.70
CA ILE A 466 16.58 -1.88 -2.12
C ILE A 466 16.34 -2.92 -1.03
N PHE A 467 16.65 -2.57 0.22
CA PHE A 467 16.47 -3.45 1.37
C PHE A 467 14.97 -3.74 1.63
N TRP A 468 14.11 -2.73 1.53
CA TRP A 468 12.66 -2.91 1.68
C TRP A 468 12.11 -3.89 0.64
N ARG A 469 12.49 -3.76 -0.64
CA ARG A 469 12.11 -4.69 -1.70
C ARG A 469 12.53 -6.12 -1.34
N ASP A 470 13.79 -6.30 -0.94
CA ASP A 470 14.33 -7.63 -0.65
C ASP A 470 13.57 -8.30 0.51
N MET A 471 13.32 -7.56 1.61
CA MET A 471 12.61 -8.07 2.78
C MET A 471 11.12 -8.36 2.53
N ASN A 472 10.50 -7.65 1.59
CA ASN A 472 9.08 -7.80 1.24
C ASN A 472 8.86 -8.70 0.00
N CYS A 473 9.88 -9.41 -0.46
CA CYS A 473 9.80 -10.24 -1.67
C CYS A 473 8.73 -11.34 -1.56
N PRO A 474 7.72 -11.37 -2.46
CA PRO A 474 6.77 -12.48 -2.53
C PRO A 474 7.50 -13.81 -2.75
N HIS A 475 7.04 -14.87 -2.09
CA HIS A 475 7.68 -16.19 -2.14
C HIS A 475 7.95 -16.69 -3.57
N SER A 476 7.04 -16.44 -4.51
CA SER A 476 7.16 -16.85 -5.90
C SER A 476 8.26 -16.13 -6.68
N ARG A 477 8.72 -14.96 -6.21
CA ARG A 477 9.71 -14.11 -6.88
C ARG A 477 11.13 -14.22 -6.29
N VAL A 478 11.26 -14.90 -5.15
CA VAL A 478 12.54 -15.08 -4.43
C VAL A 478 13.65 -15.69 -5.29
N PRO A 479 13.42 -16.76 -6.10
CA PRO A 479 14.50 -17.36 -6.88
C PRO A 479 15.15 -16.37 -7.85
N GLN A 480 14.31 -15.63 -8.58
CA GLN A 480 14.73 -14.63 -9.58
C GLN A 480 15.43 -13.43 -8.92
N LEU A 481 14.86 -12.92 -7.83
CA LEU A 481 15.47 -11.80 -7.11
C LEU A 481 16.81 -12.18 -6.48
N LEU A 482 16.92 -13.39 -5.90
CA LEU A 482 18.17 -13.85 -5.29
C LEU A 482 19.32 -13.87 -6.29
N GLU A 483 19.09 -14.34 -7.52
CA GLU A 483 20.09 -14.33 -8.59
C GLU A 483 20.59 -12.90 -8.89
N ILE A 484 19.66 -11.96 -9.05
CA ILE A 484 19.97 -10.53 -9.27
C ILE A 484 20.80 -9.99 -8.09
N ARG A 485 20.39 -10.27 -6.85
CA ARG A 485 21.08 -9.76 -5.65
C ARG A 485 22.45 -10.36 -5.44
N ILE A 486 22.67 -11.61 -5.79
CA ILE A 486 24.00 -12.24 -5.77
C ILE A 486 24.97 -11.47 -6.68
N ASN A 487 24.53 -11.11 -7.88
CA ASN A 487 25.35 -10.35 -8.83
C ASN A 487 25.60 -8.92 -8.34
N GLN A 488 24.56 -8.26 -7.83
CA GLN A 488 24.68 -6.92 -7.27
C GLN A 488 25.61 -6.87 -6.02
N LEU A 489 25.55 -7.88 -5.14
CA LEU A 489 26.47 -7.99 -4.01
C LEU A 489 27.92 -8.24 -4.46
N GLN A 490 28.14 -9.01 -5.53
CA GLN A 490 29.47 -9.14 -6.14
C GLN A 490 30.01 -7.77 -6.55
N MET A 491 29.20 -6.98 -7.28
CA MET A 491 29.60 -5.64 -7.72
C MET A 491 29.94 -4.72 -6.54
N GLN A 492 29.16 -4.77 -5.46
CA GLN A 492 29.46 -4.00 -4.25
C GLN A 492 30.80 -4.40 -3.63
N LEU A 493 31.05 -5.69 -3.47
CA LEU A 493 32.31 -6.19 -2.90
C LEU A 493 33.50 -5.81 -3.78
N ASP A 494 33.35 -5.90 -5.10
CA ASP A 494 34.40 -5.55 -6.06
C ASP A 494 34.69 -4.04 -6.06
N SER A 495 33.70 -3.21 -5.70
CA SER A 495 33.84 -1.75 -5.60
C SER A 495 34.47 -1.25 -4.29
N LEU A 496 34.72 -2.13 -3.31
CA LEU A 496 35.30 -1.74 -2.02
C LEU A 496 36.69 -1.13 -2.18
N SER A 497 36.97 -0.10 -1.38
CA SER A 497 38.27 0.57 -1.39
C SER A 497 39.40 -0.37 -0.94
N PRO A 498 40.66 -0.12 -1.32
CA PRO A 498 41.81 -0.91 -0.87
C PRO A 498 42.00 -0.98 0.65
N GLN A 499 41.37 -0.09 1.42
CA GLN A 499 41.41 -0.12 2.89
C GLN A 499 40.53 -1.25 3.45
N ASN A 500 39.55 -1.71 2.67
CA ASN A 500 38.56 -2.73 3.05
C ASN A 500 38.90 -4.12 2.48
N LEU A 501 40.16 -4.40 2.14
CA LEU A 501 40.58 -5.69 1.54
C LEU A 501 40.22 -6.91 2.39
N ALA A 502 40.31 -6.80 3.72
CA ALA A 502 39.92 -7.89 4.63
C ALA A 502 38.42 -8.19 4.52
N LEU A 503 37.60 -7.14 4.53
CA LEU A 503 36.14 -7.24 4.39
C LEU A 503 35.74 -7.75 2.99
N GLN A 504 36.43 -7.29 1.94
CA GLN A 504 36.24 -7.78 0.58
C GLN A 504 36.53 -9.28 0.49
N LYS A 505 37.61 -9.75 1.12
CA LYS A 505 37.98 -11.18 1.12
C LYS A 505 36.95 -12.05 1.82
N THR A 506 36.51 -11.67 3.03
CA THR A 506 35.51 -12.43 3.78
C THR A 506 34.13 -12.36 3.11
N GLY A 507 33.76 -11.21 2.55
CA GLY A 507 32.55 -11.05 1.75
C GLY A 507 32.54 -11.91 0.49
N ASN A 508 33.65 -11.99 -0.24
CA ASN A 508 33.78 -12.85 -1.42
C ASN A 508 33.73 -14.35 -1.06
N LYS A 509 34.30 -14.74 0.08
CA LYS A 509 34.18 -16.11 0.62
C LYS A 509 32.71 -16.45 0.90
N LEU A 510 32.01 -15.60 1.64
CA LEU A 510 30.59 -15.75 1.95
C LEU A 510 29.73 -15.81 0.68
N LEU A 511 29.96 -14.90 -0.27
CA LEU A 511 29.23 -14.85 -1.53
C LEU A 511 29.43 -16.11 -2.37
N LYS A 512 30.64 -16.69 -2.38
CA LYS A 512 30.90 -17.97 -3.04
C LYS A 512 30.05 -19.09 -2.43
N ALA A 513 30.00 -19.18 -1.10
CA ALA A 513 29.17 -20.18 -0.42
C ALA A 513 27.67 -19.99 -0.71
N ILE A 514 27.19 -18.74 -0.80
CA ILE A 514 25.81 -18.42 -1.20
C ILE A 514 25.52 -18.90 -2.63
N LYS A 515 26.42 -18.61 -3.59
CA LYS A 515 26.31 -19.05 -4.98
C LYS A 515 26.21 -20.57 -5.10
N GLU A 516 27.10 -21.30 -4.44
CA GLU A 516 27.10 -22.77 -4.43
C GLU A 516 25.77 -23.34 -3.89
N GLN A 517 25.20 -22.75 -2.84
CA GLN A 517 23.90 -23.20 -2.30
C GLN A 517 22.71 -22.84 -3.19
N HIS A 518 22.76 -21.69 -3.85
CA HIS A 518 21.73 -21.27 -4.80
C HIS A 518 21.70 -22.23 -6.01
N GLU A 519 22.86 -22.50 -6.62
CA GLU A 519 23.02 -23.40 -7.77
C GLU A 519 22.58 -24.85 -7.45
N ALA A 520 22.83 -25.31 -6.22
CA ALA A 520 22.38 -26.63 -5.76
C ALA A 520 20.85 -26.75 -5.58
N GLN A 521 20.09 -25.65 -5.70
CA GLN A 521 18.64 -25.56 -5.52
C GLN A 521 18.17 -26.14 -4.18
N ILE A 522 18.88 -25.81 -3.10
CA ILE A 522 18.57 -26.26 -1.74
C ILE A 522 17.34 -25.46 -1.24
N ASN A 523 16.52 -26.07 -0.37
CA ASN A 523 15.50 -25.30 0.36
C ASN A 523 16.18 -24.14 1.13
N GLY A 524 15.48 -23.03 1.35
CA GLY A 524 16.02 -21.89 2.11
C GLY A 524 16.50 -20.72 1.27
N GLN A 525 16.17 -20.64 -0.02
CA GLN A 525 16.45 -19.45 -0.86
C GLN A 525 15.94 -18.13 -0.25
N ARG A 526 14.87 -18.17 0.57
CA ARG A 526 14.38 -17.02 1.33
C ARG A 526 15.39 -16.53 2.38
N LEU A 527 16.04 -17.45 3.08
CA LEU A 527 17.11 -17.12 4.03
C LEU A 527 18.37 -16.66 3.30
N LEU A 528 18.67 -17.23 2.13
CA LEU A 528 19.78 -16.76 1.30
C LEU A 528 19.53 -15.34 0.77
N LEU A 529 18.30 -15.02 0.35
CA LEU A 529 17.94 -13.65 -0.04
C LEU A 529 18.08 -12.68 1.13
N GLU A 530 17.60 -13.07 2.32
CA GLU A 530 17.79 -12.26 3.51
C GLU A 530 19.26 -12.04 3.84
N LEU A 531 20.08 -13.09 3.74
CA LEU A 531 21.51 -13.02 3.96
C LEU A 531 22.16 -12.02 3.00
N VAL A 532 21.95 -12.19 1.69
CA VAL A 532 22.49 -11.27 0.68
C VAL A 532 22.04 -9.84 0.93
N ALA A 533 20.76 -9.63 1.25
CA ALA A 533 20.21 -8.30 1.51
C ALA A 533 20.82 -7.64 2.75
N ARG A 534 21.01 -8.38 3.85
CA ARG A 534 21.63 -7.86 5.07
C ARG A 534 23.13 -7.63 4.92
N THR A 535 23.85 -8.53 4.24
CA THR A 535 25.27 -8.32 3.90
C THR A 535 25.42 -7.05 3.05
N SER A 536 24.59 -6.89 2.02
CA SER A 536 24.56 -5.70 1.17
C SER A 536 24.23 -4.42 1.96
N GLN A 537 23.28 -4.49 2.90
CA GLN A 537 22.94 -3.37 3.77
C GLN A 537 24.12 -2.95 4.66
N LEU A 538 24.83 -3.90 5.28
CA LEU A 538 26.02 -3.60 6.09
C LEU A 538 27.10 -2.89 5.29
N LEU A 539 27.29 -3.28 4.02
CA LEU A 539 28.25 -2.61 3.12
C LEU A 539 27.84 -1.19 2.72
N THR A 540 26.56 -0.83 2.88
CA THR A 540 26.02 0.46 2.45
C THR A 540 25.86 1.44 3.61
N ILE A 541 25.60 0.95 4.82
CA ILE A 541 25.38 1.79 6.00
C ILE A 541 26.73 2.10 6.68
N HIS A 542 27.07 3.39 6.80
CA HIS A 542 28.29 3.85 7.49
C HIS A 542 28.29 3.58 9.01
N SER A 543 27.13 3.42 9.64
CA SER A 543 27.01 3.18 11.08
C SER A 543 25.78 2.33 11.45
N PRO A 544 25.83 1.00 11.28
CA PRO A 544 24.72 0.12 11.60
C PRO A 544 24.48 0.08 13.12
N SER A 545 23.22 0.01 13.51
CA SER A 545 22.85 -0.14 14.92
C SER A 545 23.26 -1.52 15.45
N GLN A 546 23.49 -1.63 16.76
CA GLN A 546 23.75 -2.91 17.41
C GLN A 546 22.66 -3.95 17.11
N ALA A 547 21.40 -3.51 17.03
CA ALA A 547 20.28 -4.37 16.65
C ALA A 547 20.41 -4.92 15.21
N THR A 548 20.99 -4.15 14.29
CA THR A 548 21.23 -4.59 12.90
C THR A 548 22.29 -5.68 12.85
N ILE A 549 23.39 -5.48 13.57
CA ILE A 549 24.48 -6.47 13.67
C ILE A 549 23.95 -7.76 14.33
N GLN A 550 23.24 -7.64 15.45
CA GLN A 550 22.67 -8.79 16.14
C GLN A 550 21.65 -9.55 15.27
N ALA A 551 20.82 -8.85 14.50
CA ALA A 551 19.90 -9.49 13.57
C ALA A 551 20.63 -10.24 12.43
N TYR A 552 21.80 -9.74 12.00
CA TYR A 552 22.65 -10.42 11.03
C TYR A 552 23.31 -11.68 11.62
N GLU A 553 23.81 -11.60 12.85
CA GLU A 553 24.41 -12.75 13.56
C GLU A 553 23.37 -13.83 13.87
N ASN A 554 22.16 -13.45 14.30
CA ASN A 554 21.06 -14.39 14.53
C ASN A 554 20.68 -15.18 13.26
N LEU A 555 20.88 -14.59 12.06
CA LEU A 555 20.63 -15.30 10.81
C LEU A 555 21.58 -16.50 10.64
N ALA A 556 22.79 -16.43 11.18
CA ALA A 556 23.74 -17.53 11.18
C ALA A 556 23.18 -18.74 11.93
N GLU A 557 22.54 -18.51 13.08
CA GLU A 557 21.90 -19.56 13.89
C GLU A 557 20.71 -20.19 13.15
N GLU A 558 19.88 -19.38 12.48
CA GLU A 558 18.72 -19.87 11.74
C GLU A 558 19.07 -20.69 10.49
N LEU A 559 20.27 -20.51 9.94
CA LEU A 559 20.76 -21.33 8.84
C LEU A 559 21.17 -22.75 9.29
N GLN A 560 21.46 -22.94 10.58
CA GLN A 560 21.79 -24.25 11.13
C GLN A 560 20.58 -25.19 11.11
N LEU A 561 20.83 -26.45 10.76
CA LEU A 561 19.81 -27.49 10.77
C LEU A 561 19.96 -28.37 12.01
N ASN A 562 19.01 -28.26 12.92
CA ASN A 562 18.89 -29.19 14.03
C ASN A 562 18.41 -30.54 13.47
N HIS A 563 19.25 -31.57 13.57
CA HIS A 563 19.01 -32.95 13.11
C HIS A 563 18.88 -33.16 11.59
N PRO A 564 19.97 -33.02 10.81
CA PRO A 564 19.98 -33.21 9.35
C PRO A 564 19.40 -34.54 8.86
N MET A 565 19.63 -35.62 9.61
CA MET A 565 19.13 -36.95 9.27
C MET A 565 17.59 -37.05 9.27
N LEU A 566 16.92 -36.32 10.16
CA LEU A 566 15.44 -36.28 10.18
C LEU A 566 14.89 -35.60 8.93
N HIS A 567 15.56 -34.56 8.44
CA HIS A 567 15.20 -33.90 7.17
C HIS A 567 15.41 -34.81 5.96
N ILE A 568 16.49 -35.59 5.93
CA ILE A 568 16.74 -36.60 4.88
C ILE A 568 15.59 -37.63 4.87
N ILE A 569 15.26 -38.21 6.02
CA ILE A 569 14.22 -39.24 6.15
C ILE A 569 12.83 -38.67 5.79
N ALA A 570 12.49 -37.48 6.30
CA ALA A 570 11.23 -36.82 6.00
C ALA A 570 11.11 -36.45 4.51
N GLY A 571 12.22 -36.02 3.89
CA GLY A 571 12.27 -35.75 2.46
C GLY A 571 12.00 -36.99 1.61
N ILE A 572 12.67 -38.10 1.91
CA ILE A 572 12.46 -39.40 1.23
C ILE A 572 11.00 -39.86 1.41
N ALA A 573 10.45 -39.76 2.62
CA ALA A 573 9.06 -40.13 2.90
C ALA A 573 8.05 -39.29 2.09
N LYS A 574 8.28 -37.98 1.98
CA LYS A 574 7.45 -37.07 1.14
C LYS A 574 7.54 -37.39 -0.34
N VAL A 575 8.75 -37.67 -0.85
CA VAL A 575 8.93 -38.09 -2.26
C VAL A 575 8.17 -39.39 -2.52
N PHE A 576 8.33 -40.38 -1.65
CA PHE A 576 7.67 -41.68 -1.78
C PHE A 576 6.14 -41.54 -1.76
N LEU A 577 5.60 -40.77 -0.81
CA LEU A 577 4.17 -40.46 -0.74
C LEU A 577 3.69 -39.71 -2.00
N GLY A 578 4.47 -38.75 -2.49
CA GLY A 578 4.19 -38.01 -3.71
C GLY A 578 4.13 -38.92 -4.94
N ILE A 579 5.09 -39.83 -5.10
CA ILE A 579 5.11 -40.81 -6.20
C ILE A 579 3.91 -41.76 -6.11
N LEU A 580 3.60 -42.28 -4.92
CA LEU A 580 2.46 -43.19 -4.71
C LEU A 580 1.12 -42.50 -5.06
N LEU A 581 1.00 -41.21 -4.73
CA LEU A 581 -0.17 -40.41 -5.05
C LEU A 581 -0.16 -39.81 -6.46
N PHE A 582 0.90 -39.96 -7.25
CA PHE A 582 1.03 -39.28 -8.55
C PHE A 582 0.01 -39.74 -9.58
N LEU A 583 -0.13 -41.04 -9.78
CA LEU A 583 -1.13 -41.60 -10.69
C LEU A 583 -2.57 -41.39 -10.17
N PRO A 584 -2.91 -41.67 -8.89
CA PRO A 584 -4.24 -41.43 -8.35
C PRO A 584 -4.67 -39.95 -8.36
N SER A 585 -3.72 -39.03 -8.22
CA SER A 585 -3.98 -37.59 -8.21
C SER A 585 -3.87 -36.95 -9.60
N PHE A 586 -3.78 -37.72 -10.69
CA PHE A 586 -3.61 -37.17 -12.05
C PHE A 586 -2.44 -36.14 -12.15
N GLY A 587 -1.35 -36.38 -11.41
CA GLY A 587 -0.16 -35.53 -11.40
C GLY A 587 -0.20 -34.35 -10.42
N TYR A 588 -1.29 -34.11 -9.68
CA TYR A 588 -1.37 -33.03 -8.69
C TYR A 588 -0.41 -33.21 -7.50
N SER A 589 0.09 -34.42 -7.24
CA SER A 589 1.10 -34.68 -6.21
C SER A 589 2.53 -34.25 -6.58
N LYS A 590 2.76 -33.70 -7.78
CA LYS A 590 4.08 -33.19 -8.23
C LYS A 590 4.67 -32.16 -7.25
N SER A 591 3.82 -31.32 -6.66
CA SER A 591 4.23 -30.36 -5.62
C SER A 591 4.81 -31.04 -4.38
N LEU A 592 4.23 -32.18 -3.98
CA LEU A 592 4.66 -32.98 -2.84
C LEU A 592 6.02 -33.66 -3.11
N ILE A 593 6.22 -34.14 -4.34
CA ILE A 593 7.51 -34.69 -4.79
C ILE A 593 8.60 -33.62 -4.74
N ASN A 594 8.34 -32.43 -5.30
CA ASN A 594 9.29 -31.32 -5.27
C ASN A 594 9.60 -30.87 -3.84
N SER A 595 8.59 -30.80 -2.98
CA SER A 595 8.75 -30.50 -1.55
C SER A 595 9.62 -31.55 -0.84
N GLY A 596 9.42 -32.83 -1.16
CA GLY A 596 10.22 -33.94 -0.64
C GLY A 596 11.69 -33.87 -1.07
N ILE A 597 11.96 -33.67 -2.36
CA ILE A 597 13.32 -33.50 -2.91
C ILE A 597 14.02 -32.31 -2.23
N SER A 598 13.32 -31.19 -2.10
CA SER A 598 13.83 -29.99 -1.43
C SER A 598 14.17 -30.28 0.04
N THR A 599 13.28 -30.96 0.78
CA THR A 599 13.50 -31.34 2.20
C THR A 599 14.68 -32.30 2.37
N TYR A 600 14.83 -33.27 1.46
CA TYR A 600 15.97 -34.19 1.44
C TYR A 600 17.29 -33.44 1.23
N LYS A 601 17.34 -32.57 0.20
CA LYS A 601 18.50 -31.73 -0.10
C LYS A 601 18.89 -30.87 1.11
N THR A 602 17.91 -30.29 1.83
CA THR A 602 18.17 -29.53 3.06
C THR A 602 19.01 -30.31 4.06
N GLY A 603 18.63 -31.55 4.38
CA GLY A 603 19.39 -32.38 5.30
C GLY A 603 20.73 -32.86 4.73
N PHE A 604 20.79 -33.15 3.43
CA PHE A 604 22.02 -33.56 2.75
C PHE A 604 23.10 -32.46 2.75
N PHE A 605 22.70 -31.19 2.59
CA PHE A 605 23.60 -30.04 2.52
C PHE A 605 23.81 -29.32 3.87
N ALA A 606 23.67 -30.04 4.99
CA ALA A 606 23.79 -29.44 6.32
C ALA A 606 25.21 -28.92 6.64
N SER A 607 26.27 -29.56 6.13
CA SER A 607 27.64 -29.09 6.33
C SER A 607 27.92 -27.77 5.58
N GLN A 608 27.39 -27.60 4.37
CA GLN A 608 27.50 -26.34 3.62
C GLN A 608 26.77 -25.20 4.34
N ARG A 609 25.67 -25.50 5.03
CA ARG A 609 24.96 -24.51 5.88
C ARG A 609 25.73 -24.16 7.14
N ALA A 610 26.42 -25.11 7.75
CA ALA A 610 27.34 -24.84 8.86
C ALA A 610 28.49 -23.93 8.40
N GLN A 611 29.03 -24.14 7.19
CA GLN A 611 30.05 -23.25 6.63
C GLN A 611 29.51 -21.82 6.41
N LEU A 612 28.27 -21.66 5.92
CA LEU A 612 27.66 -20.33 5.81
C LEU A 612 27.57 -19.62 7.15
N ASN A 613 27.27 -20.34 8.23
CA ASN A 613 27.24 -19.74 9.57
C ASN A 613 28.62 -19.19 9.93
N GLU A 614 29.68 -19.99 9.80
CA GLU A 614 31.05 -19.54 10.08
C GLU A 614 31.43 -18.32 9.24
N ASP A 615 31.07 -18.32 7.95
CA ASP A 615 31.37 -17.22 7.02
C ASP A 615 30.61 -15.93 7.39
N ILE A 616 29.39 -16.04 7.93
CA ILE A 616 28.61 -14.89 8.44
C ILE A 616 29.28 -14.28 9.66
N ILE A 617 29.69 -15.11 10.63
CA ILE A 617 30.34 -14.66 11.86
C ILE A 617 31.70 -14.02 11.55
N GLU A 618 32.47 -14.61 10.63
CA GLU A 618 33.74 -14.07 10.15
C GLU A 618 33.54 -12.70 9.47
N PHE A 619 32.53 -12.58 8.60
CA PHE A 619 32.18 -11.31 7.96
C PHE A 619 31.76 -10.24 8.97
N SER A 620 30.84 -10.56 9.90
CA SER A 620 30.37 -9.64 10.95
C SER A 620 31.53 -9.12 11.80
N SER A 621 32.39 -10.03 12.27
CA SER A 621 33.55 -9.69 13.09
C SER A 621 34.53 -8.79 12.34
N THR A 622 34.79 -9.08 11.06
CA THR A 622 35.67 -8.26 10.21
C THR A 622 35.08 -6.86 9.99
N TYR A 623 33.78 -6.78 9.74
CA TYR A 623 33.08 -5.52 9.57
C TYR A 623 33.15 -4.63 10.81
N ILE A 624 32.97 -5.20 12.01
CA ILE A 624 33.07 -4.45 13.28
C ILE A 624 34.48 -3.86 13.46
N CYS A 625 35.52 -4.60 13.06
CA CYS A 625 36.91 -4.13 13.15
C CYS A 625 37.29 -3.14 12.04
N THR A 626 36.63 -3.20 10.88
CA THR A 626 36.96 -2.39 9.70
C THR A 626 35.68 -2.05 8.92
N PRO A 627 34.85 -1.12 9.44
CA PRO A 627 33.61 -0.74 8.79
C PRO A 627 33.88 0.00 7.47
N VAL A 628 32.93 -0.06 6.55
CA VAL A 628 33.01 0.68 5.29
C VAL A 628 32.95 2.19 5.62
N ALA A 629 34.02 2.90 5.25
CA ALA A 629 34.17 4.34 5.47
C ALA A 629 33.12 5.15 4.73
#